data_AF-A0A9E0LQY6-F1
#
_entry.id   AF-A0A9E0LQY6-F1
#
_cell.length_a   1.000
_cell.length_b   1.000
_cell.length_c   1.000
_cell.angle_alpha   90.00
_cell.angle_beta   90.00
_cell.angle_gamma   90.00
#
_symmetry.space_group_name_H-M   'P 1'
#
loop_
_entity.id
_entity.type
_entity.pdbx_description
1 polymer ?
#
loop_
_entity_poly.entity_id
_entity_poly.type
_entity_poly.pdbx_seq_one_letter_code
_entity_poly.pdbx_strand_id
1 'polypeptide(L)'
;MKTKTQRRKAVEHIIYEFMMFRRTSEFLTSPIQEQLLKNMIIESFAIHSRTLFDFFYKNRSQSDDIIALDYIHPGNKFRPSKTGLSNLSQKTNKQVSHLTYARNNYNFRTKGWNVIRIKSRMELTIKSFMKALEGEEKDWFDKKIREYNIDPITFP
;
A
#
# COMPACT_ATOMS: atom_id res chain seq x y z
N MET A 1 8.13 20.47 9.04
CA MET A 1 6.76 20.09 8.63
C MET A 1 6.59 20.42 7.15
N LYS A 2 6.00 19.53 6.34
CA LYS A 2 5.81 19.80 4.89
C LYS A 2 4.78 20.91 4.66
N THR A 3 4.91 21.67 3.59
CA THR A 3 3.95 22.73 3.27
C THR A 3 2.62 22.14 2.81
N LYS A 4 1.53 22.89 2.98
CA LYS A 4 0.19 22.53 2.48
C LYS A 4 0.21 22.15 0.99
N THR A 5 0.88 22.95 0.18
CA THR A 5 1.03 22.72 -1.27
C THR A 5 1.77 21.41 -1.56
N GLN A 6 2.84 21.09 -0.82
CA GLN A 6 3.56 19.83 -0.97
C GLN A 6 2.68 18.62 -0.63
N ARG A 7 1.97 18.68 0.49
CA ARG A 7 1.03 17.61 0.89
C ARG A 7 -0.07 17.39 -0.14
N ARG A 8 -0.69 18.47 -0.62
CA ARG A 8 -1.76 18.40 -1.63
C ARG A 8 -1.30 17.73 -2.93
N LYS A 9 -0.09 18.04 -3.41
CA LYS A 9 0.47 17.38 -4.60
C LYS A 9 0.74 15.90 -4.34
N ALA A 10 1.34 15.58 -3.20
CA ALA A 10 1.67 14.20 -2.83
C ALA A 10 0.47 13.26 -2.72
N VAL A 11 -0.76 13.77 -2.53
CA VAL A 11 -1.99 12.95 -2.56
C VAL A 11 -2.10 12.14 -3.85
N GLU A 12 -1.68 12.66 -5.00
CA GLU A 12 -1.77 11.91 -6.27
C GLU A 12 -0.93 10.64 -6.26
N HIS A 13 0.27 10.69 -5.65
CA HIS A 13 1.14 9.53 -5.51
C HIS A 13 0.56 8.52 -4.51
N ILE A 14 -0.04 8.99 -3.41
CA ILE A 14 -0.68 8.10 -2.45
C ILE A 14 -1.85 7.34 -3.09
N ILE A 15 -2.67 8.05 -3.88
CA ILE A 15 -3.78 7.44 -4.61
C ILE A 15 -3.29 6.44 -5.68
N TYR A 16 -2.20 6.76 -6.38
CA TYR A 16 -1.55 5.82 -7.29
C TYR A 16 -1.13 4.53 -6.59
N GLU A 17 -0.52 4.63 -5.40
CA GLU A 17 -0.13 3.45 -4.60
C GLU A 17 -1.35 2.63 -4.14
N PHE A 18 -2.45 3.27 -3.73
CA PHE A 18 -3.71 2.57 -3.42
C PHE A 18 -4.24 1.80 -4.63
N MET A 19 -4.25 2.45 -5.80
CA MET A 19 -4.71 1.84 -7.04
C MET A 19 -3.85 0.64 -7.44
N MET A 20 -2.52 0.79 -7.47
CA MET A 20 -1.62 -0.28 -7.87
C MET A 20 -1.69 -1.48 -6.92
N PHE A 21 -1.77 -1.23 -5.62
CA PHE A 21 -2.00 -2.28 -4.64
C PHE A 21 -3.31 -3.05 -4.90
N ARG A 22 -4.41 -2.33 -5.11
CA ARG A 22 -5.72 -2.93 -5.37
C ARG A 22 -5.72 -3.76 -6.65
N ARG A 23 -5.27 -3.18 -7.77
CA ARG A 23 -5.24 -3.85 -9.08
C ARG A 23 -4.38 -5.10 -9.07
N THR A 24 -3.17 -5.02 -8.54
CA THR A 24 -2.29 -6.20 -8.46
C THR A 24 -2.87 -7.28 -7.54
N SER A 25 -3.53 -6.89 -6.44
CA SER A 25 -4.22 -7.86 -5.57
C SER A 25 -5.39 -8.55 -6.28
N GLU A 26 -6.19 -7.82 -7.08
CA GLU A 26 -7.31 -8.35 -7.87
C GLU A 26 -6.82 -9.34 -8.92
N PHE A 27 -5.78 -8.99 -9.69
CA PHE A 27 -5.20 -9.89 -10.67
C PHE A 27 -4.67 -11.17 -10.03
N LEU A 28 -4.00 -11.09 -8.87
CA LEU A 28 -3.45 -12.26 -8.18
C LEU A 28 -4.50 -13.14 -7.53
N THR A 29 -5.71 -12.62 -7.27
CA THR A 29 -6.85 -13.43 -6.80
C THR A 29 -7.61 -14.10 -7.93
N SER A 30 -7.31 -13.76 -9.19
CA SER A 30 -7.88 -14.39 -10.38
C SER A 30 -6.93 -15.43 -10.97
N PRO A 31 -7.44 -16.40 -11.75
CA PRO A 31 -6.58 -17.34 -12.47
C PRO A 31 -5.64 -16.62 -13.44
N ILE A 32 -4.33 -16.83 -13.29
CA ILE A 32 -3.30 -16.36 -14.23
C ILE A 32 -2.57 -17.60 -14.76
N GLN A 33 -2.68 -17.85 -16.06
CA GLN A 33 -2.08 -19.02 -16.71
C GLN A 33 -0.59 -18.84 -16.95
N GLU A 34 -0.17 -17.63 -17.34
CA GLU A 34 1.22 -17.33 -17.65
C GLU A 34 2.05 -17.05 -16.39
N GLN A 35 3.04 -17.91 -16.11
CA GLN A 35 3.84 -17.81 -14.90
C GLN A 35 4.72 -16.55 -14.85
N LEU A 36 5.22 -16.08 -16.00
CA LEU A 36 6.02 -14.86 -16.07
C LEU A 36 5.18 -13.63 -15.69
N LEU A 37 4.01 -13.48 -16.31
CA LEU A 37 3.03 -12.45 -15.96
C LEU A 37 2.66 -12.50 -14.46
N LYS A 38 2.39 -13.70 -13.92
CA LYS A 38 2.13 -13.87 -12.49
C LYS A 38 3.28 -13.37 -11.62
N ASN A 39 4.53 -13.64 -12.00
CA ASN A 39 5.70 -13.15 -11.27
C ASN A 39 5.78 -11.62 -11.31
N MET A 40 5.59 -11.00 -12.47
CA MET A 40 5.58 -9.54 -12.62
C MET A 40 4.52 -8.89 -11.73
N ILE A 41 3.33 -9.47 -11.67
CA ILE A 41 2.24 -8.96 -10.82
C ILE A 41 2.56 -9.16 -9.33
N ILE A 42 3.14 -10.29 -8.92
CA ILE A 42 3.58 -10.51 -7.53
C ILE A 42 4.65 -9.50 -7.12
N GLU A 43 5.62 -9.24 -7.99
CA GLU A 43 6.69 -8.28 -7.72
C GLU A 43 6.12 -6.86 -7.57
N SER A 44 5.21 -6.44 -8.45
CA SER A 44 4.49 -5.16 -8.33
C SER A 44 3.65 -5.10 -7.05
N PHE A 45 2.85 -6.13 -6.75
CA PHE A 45 2.06 -6.23 -5.52
C PHE A 45 2.93 -6.08 -4.27
N ALA A 46 4.08 -6.74 -4.23
CA ALA A 46 5.00 -6.71 -3.10
C ALA A 46 5.63 -5.33 -2.88
N ILE A 47 5.93 -4.59 -3.96
CA ILE A 47 6.44 -3.21 -3.89
C ILE A 47 5.37 -2.30 -3.31
N HIS A 48 4.18 -2.25 -3.92
CA HIS A 48 3.10 -1.34 -3.47
C HIS A 48 2.60 -1.70 -2.06
N SER A 49 2.55 -2.98 -1.70
CA SER A 49 2.25 -3.42 -0.33
C SER A 49 3.28 -2.89 0.68
N ARG A 50 4.58 -2.91 0.34
CA ARG A 50 5.64 -2.37 1.20
C ARG A 50 5.55 -0.84 1.28
N THR A 51 5.34 -0.15 0.17
CA THR A 51 5.20 1.31 0.14
C THR A 51 4.05 1.76 1.04
N LEU A 52 2.88 1.14 0.92
CA LEU A 52 1.74 1.44 1.77
C LEU A 52 1.97 1.09 3.23
N PHE A 53 2.62 -0.05 3.51
CA PHE A 53 3.00 -0.40 4.88
C PHE A 53 3.91 0.67 5.51
N ASP A 54 4.91 1.14 4.76
CA ASP A 54 5.85 2.15 5.23
C ASP A 54 5.12 3.50 5.45
N PHE A 55 4.28 3.93 4.51
CA PHE A 55 3.43 5.12 4.62
C PHE A 55 2.54 5.09 5.88
N PHE A 56 1.87 3.96 6.14
CA PHE A 56 0.93 3.86 7.24
C PHE A 56 1.60 3.64 8.60
N TYR A 57 2.66 2.82 8.68
CA TYR A 57 3.13 2.27 9.96
C TYR A 57 4.53 2.69 10.38
N LYS A 58 5.37 3.19 9.46
CA LYS A 58 6.70 3.66 9.85
C LYS A 58 6.66 5.11 10.31
N ASN A 59 7.67 5.46 11.10
CA ASN A 59 8.00 6.85 11.36
C ASN A 59 8.79 7.40 10.19
N ARG A 60 8.71 8.71 9.99
CA ARG A 60 9.51 9.43 9.00
C ARG A 60 10.99 9.11 9.22
N SER A 61 11.63 8.53 8.23
CA SER A 61 13.06 8.20 8.28
C SER A 61 13.91 9.25 7.57
N GLN A 62 13.40 9.74 6.44
CA GLN A 62 13.99 10.82 5.65
C GLN A 62 13.10 12.06 5.66
N SER A 63 13.71 13.23 5.50
CA SER A 63 13.00 14.50 5.59
C SER A 63 11.94 14.67 4.49
N ASP A 64 12.05 13.92 3.39
CA ASP A 64 11.20 13.93 2.20
C ASP A 64 10.21 12.77 2.12
N ASP A 65 10.29 11.77 3.00
CA ASP A 65 9.31 10.68 3.09
C ASP A 65 7.88 11.21 3.22
N ILE A 66 6.93 10.63 2.50
CA ILE A 66 5.51 10.89 2.72
C ILE A 66 5.01 9.87 3.73
N ILE A 67 4.42 10.32 4.84
CA ILE A 67 3.83 9.43 5.85
C ILE A 67 2.38 9.80 6.14
N ALA A 68 1.58 8.83 6.57
CA ALA A 68 0.16 9.06 6.85
C ALA A 68 -0.09 10.15 7.91
N LEU A 69 0.82 10.28 8.89
CA LEU A 69 0.72 11.33 9.92
C LEU A 69 0.89 12.76 9.36
N ASP A 70 1.34 12.93 8.11
CA ASP A 70 1.35 14.25 7.48
C ASP A 70 -0.05 14.80 7.23
N TYR A 71 -1.06 13.93 7.21
CA TYR A 71 -2.45 14.24 6.83
C TYR A 71 -3.46 14.04 7.98
N ILE A 72 -3.01 13.52 9.12
CA ILE A 72 -3.88 13.19 10.24
C ILE A 72 -3.68 14.20 11.35
N HIS A 73 -4.77 14.78 11.84
CA HIS A 73 -4.72 15.70 12.97
C HIS A 73 -4.13 15.01 14.22
N PRO A 74 -3.27 15.70 14.99
CA PRO A 74 -2.76 15.17 16.25
C PRO A 74 -3.88 14.68 17.15
N GLY A 75 -3.76 13.44 17.65
CA GLY A 75 -4.77 12.82 18.52
C GLY A 75 -5.77 11.91 17.81
N ASN A 76 -5.95 12.03 16.49
CA ASN A 76 -6.81 11.10 15.75
C ASN A 76 -6.09 9.75 15.54
N LYS A 77 -6.69 8.67 16.06
CA LYS A 77 -6.15 7.30 15.96
C LYS A 77 -6.80 6.59 14.78
N PHE A 78 -6.03 6.37 13.72
CA PHE A 78 -6.53 5.70 12.51
C PHE A 78 -5.90 4.31 12.27
N ARG A 79 -4.79 3.96 12.93
CA ARG A 79 -3.98 2.78 12.60
C ARG A 79 -4.54 1.50 13.26
N PRO A 80 -5.07 0.53 12.49
CA PRO A 80 -5.36 -0.80 13.02
C PRO A 80 -4.07 -1.56 13.34
N SER A 81 -4.18 -2.69 14.05
CA SER A 81 -3.03 -3.56 14.33
C SER A 81 -2.28 -3.96 13.06
N LYS A 82 -0.95 -3.84 13.08
CA LYS A 82 -0.05 -4.27 11.98
C LYS A 82 0.06 -5.80 11.81
N THR A 83 -0.69 -6.56 12.59
CA THR A 83 -0.66 -8.04 12.57
C THR A 83 -1.03 -8.56 11.19
N GLY A 84 -0.14 -9.37 10.60
CA GLY A 84 -0.29 -9.87 9.22
C GLY A 84 0.32 -8.97 8.14
N LEU A 85 0.79 -7.77 8.49
CA LEU A 85 1.52 -6.85 7.60
C LEU A 85 2.98 -6.64 8.04
N SER A 86 3.31 -6.96 9.29
CA SER A 86 4.61 -6.64 9.93
C SER A 86 5.85 -7.11 9.15
N ASN A 87 5.74 -8.19 8.39
CA ASN A 87 6.88 -8.79 7.69
C ASN A 87 6.98 -8.34 6.23
N LEU A 88 6.08 -7.47 5.75
CA LEU A 88 6.06 -7.02 4.35
C LEU A 88 7.40 -6.41 3.93
N SER A 89 7.95 -5.50 4.72
CA SER A 89 9.21 -4.82 4.38
C SER A 89 10.38 -5.80 4.23
N GLN A 90 10.56 -6.71 5.20
CA GLN A 90 11.62 -7.73 5.15
C GLN A 90 11.41 -8.71 3.99
N LYS A 91 10.16 -9.09 3.74
CA LYS A 91 9.81 -10.08 2.72
C LYS A 91 9.99 -9.54 1.32
N THR A 92 9.48 -8.33 1.03
CA THR A 92 9.72 -7.64 -0.25
C THR A 92 11.21 -7.46 -0.50
N ASN A 93 11.97 -7.02 0.50
CA ASN A 93 13.42 -6.86 0.36
C ASN A 93 14.11 -8.17 -0.04
N LYS A 94 13.82 -9.28 0.65
CA LYS A 94 14.48 -10.57 0.37
C LYS A 94 14.03 -11.20 -0.96
N GLN A 95 12.74 -11.10 -1.29
CA GLN A 95 12.15 -11.82 -2.44
C GLN A 95 12.16 -11.03 -3.74
N VAL A 96 12.13 -9.69 -3.67
CA VAL A 96 12.03 -8.80 -4.86
C VAL A 96 13.33 -8.02 -5.03
N SER A 97 13.69 -7.20 -4.04
CA SER A 97 14.72 -6.15 -4.23
C SER A 97 16.17 -6.63 -4.12
N HIS A 98 16.45 -7.65 -3.32
CA HIS A 98 17.83 -8.16 -3.13
C HIS A 98 18.01 -9.54 -3.75
N LEU A 99 19.11 -9.70 -4.50
CA LEU A 99 19.62 -11.02 -4.88
C LEU A 99 20.21 -11.68 -3.62
N THR A 100 19.51 -12.68 -3.09
CA THR A 100 19.91 -13.37 -1.86
C THR A 100 19.99 -14.88 -2.09
N TYR A 101 20.90 -15.58 -1.41
CA TYR A 101 20.98 -17.05 -1.45
C TYR A 101 19.71 -17.74 -0.94
N ALA A 102 18.86 -17.03 -0.19
CA ALA A 102 17.54 -17.53 0.21
C ALA A 102 16.64 -17.88 -0.99
N ARG A 103 16.94 -17.34 -2.19
CA ARG A 103 16.27 -17.64 -3.46
C ARG A 103 16.53 -19.07 -3.96
N ASN A 104 17.55 -19.76 -3.47
CA ASN A 104 17.84 -21.15 -3.83
C ASN A 104 16.75 -22.11 -3.32
N ASN A 105 15.87 -21.66 -2.43
CA ASN A 105 14.70 -22.40 -2.01
C ASN A 105 13.61 -22.36 -3.11
N TYR A 106 13.07 -23.52 -3.49
CA TYR A 106 12.02 -23.62 -4.52
C TYR A 106 10.81 -22.71 -4.22
N ASN A 107 10.29 -22.04 -5.25
CA ASN A 107 9.18 -21.07 -5.18
C ASN A 107 9.41 -19.84 -4.28
N PHE A 108 10.64 -19.49 -3.91
CA PHE A 108 10.89 -18.38 -2.98
C PHE A 108 10.27 -17.03 -3.40
N ARG A 109 10.15 -16.74 -4.71
CA ARG A 109 9.51 -15.49 -5.18
C ARG A 109 7.98 -15.50 -5.07
N THR A 110 7.35 -16.67 -5.23
CA THR A 110 5.89 -16.80 -5.38
C THR A 110 5.19 -17.38 -4.16
N LYS A 111 5.85 -18.30 -3.43
CA LYS A 111 5.30 -18.92 -2.22
C LYS A 111 5.29 -17.93 -1.05
N GLY A 112 4.21 -18.03 -0.26
CA GLY A 112 4.06 -17.35 1.02
C GLY A 112 3.45 -15.95 0.94
N TRP A 113 3.14 -15.41 -0.25
CA TRP A 113 2.31 -14.20 -0.35
C TRP A 113 0.85 -14.59 -0.15
N ASN A 114 0.37 -14.43 1.09
CA ASN A 114 -1.06 -14.55 1.36
C ASN A 114 -1.75 -13.25 0.92
N VAL A 115 -1.98 -13.14 -0.40
CA VAL A 115 -2.53 -11.94 -1.06
C VAL A 115 -3.86 -11.55 -0.43
N ILE A 116 -4.77 -12.52 -0.20
CA ILE A 116 -6.09 -12.28 0.40
C ILE A 116 -5.95 -11.64 1.79
N ARG A 117 -5.09 -12.20 2.66
CA ARG A 117 -4.86 -11.67 4.01
C ARG A 117 -4.23 -10.28 3.97
N ILE A 118 -3.24 -10.06 3.11
CA ILE A 118 -2.56 -8.76 2.97
C ILE A 118 -3.55 -7.71 2.44
N LYS A 119 -4.30 -8.02 1.37
CA LYS A 119 -5.38 -7.21 0.81
C LYS A 119 -6.36 -6.79 1.89
N SER A 120 -6.94 -7.75 2.59
CA SER A 120 -7.92 -7.48 3.65
C SER A 120 -7.39 -6.54 4.73
N ARG A 121 -6.18 -6.78 5.25
CA ARG A 121 -5.60 -5.97 6.32
C ARG A 121 -5.19 -4.58 5.86
N MET A 122 -4.64 -4.45 4.66
CA MET A 122 -4.28 -3.15 4.10
C MET A 122 -5.52 -2.33 3.76
N GLU A 123 -6.56 -2.94 3.18
CA GLU A 123 -7.83 -2.25 2.91
C GLU A 123 -8.50 -1.74 4.18
N LEU A 124 -8.49 -2.52 5.27
CA LEU A 124 -8.95 -2.02 6.58
C LEU A 124 -8.16 -0.78 7.04
N THR A 125 -6.86 -0.75 6.76
CA THR A 125 -5.98 0.38 7.11
C THR A 125 -6.26 1.60 6.23
N ILE A 126 -6.41 1.41 4.91
CA ILE A 126 -6.80 2.47 3.96
C ILE A 126 -8.16 3.05 4.36
N LYS A 127 -9.18 2.22 4.63
CA LYS A 127 -10.51 2.68 5.07
C LYS A 127 -10.45 3.47 6.37
N SER A 128 -9.67 2.99 7.35
CA SER A 128 -9.51 3.69 8.64
C SER A 128 -8.80 5.03 8.48
N PHE A 129 -7.77 5.09 7.63
CA PHE A 129 -7.08 6.34 7.28
C PHE A 129 -8.03 7.33 6.61
N MET A 130 -8.75 6.90 5.57
CA MET A 130 -9.72 7.75 4.85
C MET A 130 -10.82 8.29 5.77
N LYS A 131 -11.29 7.49 6.73
CA LYS A 131 -12.29 7.91 7.73
C LYS A 131 -11.74 8.95 8.72
N ALA A 132 -10.43 8.91 8.99
CA ALA A 132 -9.76 9.82 9.91
C ALA A 132 -9.28 11.12 9.25
N LEU A 133 -9.36 11.24 7.92
CA LEU A 133 -9.13 12.49 7.23
C LEU A 133 -10.27 13.48 7.54
N GLU A 134 -9.89 14.73 7.75
CA GLU A 134 -10.81 15.84 8.05
C GLU A 134 -10.41 17.06 7.20
N GLY A 135 -11.28 18.07 7.16
CA GLY A 135 -10.99 19.35 6.50
C GLY A 135 -10.56 19.22 5.03
N GLU A 136 -9.62 20.08 4.63
CA GLU A 136 -9.16 20.16 3.25
C GLU A 136 -8.39 18.92 2.80
N GLU A 137 -7.68 18.25 3.71
CA GLU A 137 -6.99 17.00 3.41
C GLU A 137 -7.99 15.98 2.88
N LYS A 138 -9.14 15.80 3.54
CA LYS A 138 -10.21 14.91 3.06
C LYS A 138 -10.66 15.28 1.66
N ASP A 139 -10.90 16.56 1.39
CA ASP A 139 -11.34 17.03 0.07
C ASP A 139 -10.32 16.73 -1.02
N TRP A 140 -9.01 16.83 -0.74
CA TRP A 140 -7.97 16.50 -1.71
C TRP A 140 -7.99 15.02 -2.10
N PHE A 141 -8.12 14.13 -1.11
CA PHE A 141 -8.20 12.69 -1.36
C PHE A 141 -9.49 12.33 -2.09
N ASP A 142 -10.63 12.83 -1.65
CA ASP A 142 -11.94 12.57 -2.26
C ASP A 142 -11.97 13.05 -3.72
N LYS A 143 -11.39 14.23 -4.00
CA LYS A 143 -11.26 14.73 -5.37
C LYS A 143 -10.42 13.80 -6.23
N LYS A 144 -9.26 13.36 -5.75
CA LYS A 144 -8.36 12.49 -6.52
C LYS A 144 -8.95 11.11 -6.75
N ILE A 145 -9.64 10.52 -5.77
CA ILE A 145 -10.33 9.23 -5.95
C ILE A 145 -11.34 9.32 -7.10
N ARG A 146 -12.13 10.40 -7.16
CA ARG A 146 -13.08 10.64 -8.26
C ARG A 146 -12.37 10.81 -9.62
N GLU A 147 -11.28 11.57 -9.67
CA GLU A 147 -10.52 11.81 -10.92
C GLU A 147 -9.96 10.52 -11.53
N TYR A 148 -9.50 9.57 -10.71
CA TYR A 148 -8.95 8.30 -11.21
C TYR A 148 -10.01 7.25 -11.54
N ASN A 149 -11.30 7.57 -11.41
CA ASN A 149 -12.40 6.60 -11.46
C ASN A 149 -12.09 5.34 -10.63
N ILE A 150 -11.37 5.53 -9.52
CA ILE A 150 -11.18 4.46 -8.54
C ILE A 150 -12.55 4.38 -7.89
N ASP A 151 -13.31 3.33 -8.21
CA ASP A 151 -14.62 3.09 -7.62
C ASP A 151 -14.52 3.43 -6.13
N PRO A 152 -15.28 4.42 -5.64
CA PRO A 152 -15.15 4.86 -4.25
C PRO A 152 -15.33 3.69 -3.30
N ILE A 153 -16.08 2.68 -3.74
CA ILE A 153 -16.49 1.53 -2.98
C ILE A 153 -16.74 0.35 -3.95
N THR A 154 -15.73 -0.46 -4.29
CA THR A 154 -15.98 -1.90 -4.53
C THR A 154 -15.79 -2.63 -3.21
N PHE A 155 -16.81 -2.49 -2.37
CA PHE A 155 -16.95 -3.20 -1.10
C PHE A 155 -17.96 -4.32 -1.34
N PRO A 156 -17.56 -5.59 -1.27
CA PRO A 156 -18.36 -6.53 -0.49
C PRO A 156 -18.22 -6.22 1.01
#